data_AF-A0A2W6UYD1-F1
#
_entry.id   AF-A0A2W6UYD1-F1
#
_cell.length_a   1.000
_cell.length_b   1.000
_cell.length_c   1.000
_cell.angle_alpha   90.00
_cell.angle_beta   90.00
_cell.angle_gamma   90.00
#
_symmetry.space_group_name_H-M   'P 1'
#
loop_
_entity.id
_entity.type
_entity.pdbx_description
1 polymer ?
#
loop_
_entity_poly.entity_id
_entity_poly.type
_entity_poly.pdbx_seq_one_letter_code
_entity_poly.pdbx_strand_id
1 'polypeptide(L)'
;MLDLAMAREDVQTNLRIPADLKDLLQEAARKSGRSLSAEVAFRLQESFAVDKQVLMHAAADLNEKMDYVDQIRIQYEEQRRVTEENQRRLEESQEEIFKNMATLVETVHKVERLKATLEEHLASSGSTKKSKR
;
A
#
# COMPACT_ATOMS: atom_id res chain seq x y z
N MET A 1 7.67 -27.04 33.17
CA MET A 1 8.69 -27.08 34.23
C MET A 1 9.05 -25.64 34.55
N LEU A 2 8.47 -25.09 35.61
CA LEU A 2 8.68 -23.71 36.04
C LEU A 2 9.83 -23.71 37.04
N ASP A 3 10.83 -22.88 36.76
CA ASP A 3 12.06 -22.73 37.54
C ASP A 3 11.76 -22.36 38.99
N LEU A 4 11.97 -23.34 39.88
CA LEU A 4 11.99 -23.19 41.33
C LEU A 4 13.30 -22.53 41.83
N ALA A 5 14.03 -21.82 40.96
CA ALA A 5 15.40 -21.36 41.22
C ALA A 5 15.52 -19.87 41.60
N MET A 6 14.41 -19.11 41.70
CA MET A 6 14.45 -17.68 42.06
C MET A 6 14.40 -17.40 43.57
N ALA A 7 14.37 -18.42 44.43
CA ALA A 7 14.19 -18.24 45.87
C ALA A 7 15.47 -17.98 46.68
N ARG A 8 16.66 -17.91 46.05
CA ARG A 8 17.93 -17.69 46.77
C ARG A 8 18.94 -16.88 45.96
N GLU A 9 18.86 -15.56 46.09
CA GLU A 9 19.98 -14.69 46.50
C GLU A 9 19.42 -13.27 46.69
N ASP A 10 18.77 -13.03 47.84
CA ASP A 10 18.51 -11.65 48.28
C ASP A 10 19.86 -10.98 48.54
N VAL A 11 20.37 -10.27 47.53
CA VAL A 11 21.62 -9.52 47.66
C VAL A 11 21.36 -8.35 48.61
N GLN A 12 21.99 -8.41 49.79
CA GLN A 12 21.95 -7.28 50.72
C GLN A 12 22.77 -6.12 50.14
N THR A 13 22.08 -5.05 49.77
CA THR A 13 22.70 -3.82 49.28
C THR A 13 22.60 -2.73 50.34
N ASN A 14 23.70 -2.03 50.59
CA ASN A 14 23.69 -0.87 51.48
C ASN A 14 23.30 0.38 50.69
N LEU A 15 21.99 0.59 50.52
CA LEU A 15 21.47 1.77 49.83
C LEU A 15 21.64 3.02 50.70
N ARG A 16 22.37 4.02 50.20
CA ARG A 16 22.37 5.37 50.78
C ARG A 16 21.30 6.20 50.10
N ILE A 17 20.29 6.58 50.87
CA ILE A 17 19.19 7.42 50.40
C ILE A 17 19.01 8.62 51.33
N PRO A 18 18.46 9.74 50.84
CA PRO A 18 18.07 10.88 51.66
C PRO A 18 17.14 10.47 52.82
N ALA A 19 17.28 11.12 53.97
CA ALA A 19 16.54 10.77 55.19
C ALA A 19 15.02 10.96 55.03
N ASP A 20 14.63 12.07 54.42
CA ASP A 20 13.26 12.38 54.03
C ASP A 20 12.66 11.30 53.10
N LEU A 21 13.43 10.84 52.11
CA LEU A 21 12.97 9.75 51.23
C LEU A 21 12.79 8.43 51.98
N LYS A 22 13.67 8.13 52.94
CA LYS A 22 13.56 6.94 53.78
C LYS A 22 12.28 6.97 54.62
N ASP A 23 11.97 8.12 55.22
CA ASP A 23 10.78 8.29 56.06
C ASP A 23 9.50 8.11 55.22
N LEU A 24 9.47 8.67 54.00
CA LEU A 24 8.38 8.48 53.05
C LEU A 24 8.18 7.02 52.67
N LEU A 25 9.27 6.29 52.39
CA LEU A 25 9.22 4.87 52.05
C LEU A 25 8.78 4.01 53.24
N GLN A 26 9.17 4.35 54.47
CA GLN A 26 8.72 3.66 55.68
C GLN A 26 7.22 3.83 55.91
N GLU A 27 6.71 5.05 55.76
CA GLU A 27 5.28 5.31 55.91
C GLU A 27 4.47 4.61 54.80
N ALA A 28 4.97 4.62 53.57
CA ALA A 28 4.37 3.89 52.47
C ALA A 28 4.34 2.37 52.74
N ALA A 29 5.46 1.80 53.19
CA ALA A 29 5.58 0.39 53.55
C ALA A 29 4.59 0.01 54.67
N ARG A 30 4.45 0.87 55.69
CA ARG A 30 3.48 0.69 56.78
C ARG A 30 2.05 0.66 56.26
N LYS A 31 1.70 1.60 55.37
CA LYS A 31 0.36 1.67 54.75
C LYS A 31 0.06 0.48 53.84
N SER A 32 1.06 -0.01 53.11
CA SER A 32 0.93 -1.14 52.19
C SER A 32 1.07 -2.51 52.87
N GLY A 33 1.44 -2.55 54.15
CA GLY A 33 1.69 -3.79 54.89
C GLY A 33 2.95 -4.53 54.45
N ARG A 34 3.91 -3.83 53.81
CA ARG A 34 5.18 -4.39 53.33
C ARG A 34 6.32 -4.05 54.28
N SER A 35 7.41 -4.82 54.21
CA SER A 35 8.68 -4.37 54.78
C SER A 35 9.25 -3.22 53.94
N LEU A 36 10.13 -2.40 54.53
CA LEU A 36 10.78 -1.31 53.79
C LEU A 36 11.49 -1.83 52.53
N SER A 37 12.22 -2.94 52.63
CA SER A 37 12.91 -3.55 51.49
C SER A 37 11.93 -4.03 50.41
N ALA A 38 10.80 -4.63 50.81
CA ALA A 38 9.77 -5.08 49.86
C ALA A 38 9.07 -3.90 49.17
N GLU A 39 8.83 -2.80 49.87
CA GLU A 39 8.26 -1.59 49.28
C GLU A 39 9.24 -0.92 48.30
N VAL A 40 10.54 -0.88 48.62
CA VAL A 40 11.58 -0.37 47.71
C VAL A 40 11.66 -1.23 46.45
N ALA A 41 11.74 -2.56 46.61
CA ALA A 41 11.77 -3.48 45.48
C ALA A 41 10.52 -3.34 44.60
N PHE A 42 9.33 -3.24 45.22
CA PHE A 42 8.07 -3.05 44.51
C PHE A 42 8.08 -1.78 43.65
N ARG A 43 8.45 -0.63 44.22
CA ARG A 43 8.49 0.65 43.48
C ARG A 43 9.53 0.66 42.37
N LEU A 44 10.70 0.05 42.60
CA LEU A 44 11.72 -0.09 41.58
C LEU A 44 11.21 -0.96 40.43
N GLN A 45 10.59 -2.10 40.71
CA GLN A 45 9.98 -2.95 39.69
C GLN A 45 8.87 -2.25 38.93
N GLU A 46 8.01 -1.49 39.63
CA GLU A 46 6.95 -0.69 39.02
C GLU A 46 7.51 0.35 38.06
N SER A 47 8.65 0.99 38.40
CA SER A 47 9.29 1.98 37.53
C SER A 47 9.68 1.41 36.16
N PHE A 48 10.14 0.15 36.11
CA PHE A 48 10.46 -0.53 34.85
C PHE A 48 9.21 -1.05 34.11
N ALA A 49 8.12 -1.33 34.84
CA ALA A 49 6.88 -1.82 34.24
C ALA A 49 6.19 -0.73 33.39
N VAL A 50 6.28 0.54 33.82
CA VAL A 50 5.73 1.68 33.08
C VAL A 50 6.40 1.82 31.72
N ASP A 51 7.73 1.77 31.65
CA ASP A 51 8.49 1.85 30.38
C ASP A 51 8.08 0.73 29.42
N LYS A 52 7.92 -0.50 29.94
CA LYS A 52 7.49 -1.64 29.14
C LYS A 52 6.08 -1.46 28.59
N GLN A 53 5.15 -0.93 29.37
CA GLN A 53 3.78 -0.67 28.91
C GLN A 53 3.74 0.39 27.81
N VAL A 54 4.51 1.48 27.96
CA VAL A 54 4.63 2.53 26.94
C VAL A 54 5.18 1.94 25.63
N LEU A 55 6.23 1.13 25.71
CA LEU A 55 6.82 0.45 24.55
C LEU A 55 5.84 -0.53 23.90
N MET A 56 5.07 -1.29 24.69
CA MET A 56 4.06 -2.22 24.16
C MET A 56 2.92 -1.48 23.44
N HIS A 57 2.46 -0.35 24.00
CA HIS A 57 1.45 0.47 23.33
C HIS A 57 1.98 1.09 22.04
N ALA A 58 3.21 1.62 22.05
CA ALA A 58 3.83 2.16 20.85
C ALA A 58 4.01 1.09 19.76
N ALA A 59 4.38 -0.14 20.15
CA ALA A 59 4.50 -1.26 19.22
C ALA A 59 3.14 -1.66 18.62
N ALA A 60 2.06 -1.66 19.41
CA ALA A 60 0.71 -1.94 18.91
C ALA A 60 0.24 -0.87 17.91
N ASP A 61 0.45 0.40 18.23
CA ASP A 61 0.17 1.56 17.34
C ASP A 61 0.91 1.45 16.00
N LEU A 62 2.20 1.07 16.06
CA LEU A 62 3.02 0.86 14.88
C LEU A 62 2.51 -0.32 14.04
N ASN A 63 2.06 -1.40 14.69
CA ASN A 63 1.55 -2.58 13.99
C ASN A 63 0.26 -2.25 13.22
N GLU A 64 -0.68 -1.52 13.84
CA GLU A 64 -1.90 -1.06 13.18
C GLU A 64 -1.59 -0.17 11.96
N LYS A 65 -0.64 0.76 12.10
CA LYS A 65 -0.20 1.59 10.98
C LYS A 65 0.46 0.78 9.87
N MET A 66 1.19 -0.27 10.22
CA MET A 66 1.83 -1.15 9.24
C MET A 66 0.77 -1.92 8.43
N ASP A 67 -0.26 -2.44 9.09
CA ASP A 67 -1.40 -3.10 8.43
C ASP A 67 -2.11 -2.12 7.46
N TYR A 68 -2.28 -0.86 7.86
CA TYR A 68 -2.85 0.18 6.99
C TYR A 68 -1.98 0.46 5.75
N VAL A 69 -0.66 0.56 5.93
CA VAL A 69 0.30 0.76 4.82
C VAL A 69 0.27 -0.42 3.85
N ASP A 70 0.18 -1.65 4.35
CA ASP A 70 0.09 -2.84 3.51
C ASP A 70 -1.22 -2.86 2.69
N GLN A 71 -2.35 -2.48 3.30
CA GLN A 71 -3.62 -2.35 2.57
C GLN A 71 -3.53 -1.32 1.44
N ILE A 72 -2.95 -0.15 1.71
CA ILE A 72 -2.74 0.89 0.71
C ILE A 72 -1.87 0.36 -0.44
N ARG A 73 -0.78 -0.32 -0.10
CA ARG A 73 0.14 -0.88 -1.09
C ARG A 73 -0.58 -1.87 -2.02
N ILE A 74 -1.35 -2.79 -1.48
CA ILE A 74 -2.13 -3.77 -2.25
C ILE A 74 -3.09 -3.05 -3.21
N GLN A 75 -3.79 -2.01 -2.74
CA GLN A 75 -4.69 -1.22 -3.57
C GLN A 75 -3.97 -0.51 -4.72
N TYR A 76 -2.79 0.06 -4.46
CA TYR A 76 -1.99 0.70 -5.51
C TYR A 76 -1.48 -0.29 -6.55
N GLU A 77 -1.04 -1.47 -6.13
CA GLU A 77 -0.60 -2.52 -7.05
C GLU A 77 -1.73 -2.95 -7.99
N GLU A 78 -2.94 -3.11 -7.46
CA GLU A 78 -4.11 -3.48 -8.27
C GLU A 78 -4.52 -2.35 -9.24
N GLN A 79 -4.59 -1.11 -8.77
CA GLN A 79 -4.88 0.03 -9.65
C GLN A 79 -3.86 0.17 -10.77
N ARG A 80 -2.57 -0.02 -10.44
CA ARG A 80 -1.50 0.00 -11.42
C ARG A 80 -1.68 -1.11 -12.46
N ARG A 81 -1.98 -2.34 -12.03
CA ARG A 81 -2.23 -3.46 -12.92
C ARG A 81 -3.39 -3.18 -13.88
N VAL A 82 -4.51 -2.68 -13.37
CA VAL A 82 -5.68 -2.32 -14.19
C VAL A 82 -5.33 -1.22 -15.19
N THR A 83 -4.54 -0.22 -14.76
CA THR A 83 -4.12 0.87 -15.64
C THR A 83 -3.22 0.37 -16.77
N GLU A 84 -2.26 -0.50 -16.45
CA GLU A 84 -1.38 -1.14 -17.44
C GLU A 84 -2.17 -2.01 -18.43
N GLU A 85 -3.17 -2.75 -17.95
CA GLU A 85 -4.03 -3.57 -18.82
C GLU A 85 -4.89 -2.70 -19.75
N ASN A 86 -5.51 -1.65 -19.23
CA ASN A 86 -6.29 -0.70 -20.04
C ASN A 86 -5.43 -0.03 -21.10
N GLN A 87 -4.18 0.32 -20.77
CA GLN A 87 -3.23 0.90 -21.71
C GLN A 87 -2.91 -0.07 -22.85
N ARG A 88 -2.64 -1.33 -22.55
CA ARG A 88 -2.41 -2.36 -23.60
C ARG A 88 -3.61 -2.52 -24.52
N ARG A 89 -4.81 -2.62 -23.94
CA ARG A 89 -6.05 -2.73 -24.72
C ARG A 89 -6.29 -1.51 -25.62
N LEU A 90 -5.91 -0.32 -25.14
CA LEU A 90 -5.99 0.90 -25.93
C LEU A 90 -5.02 0.86 -27.11
N GLU A 91 -3.77 0.44 -26.89
CA GLU A 91 -2.75 0.29 -27.92
C GLU A 91 -3.18 -0.73 -28.99
N GLU A 92 -3.66 -1.91 -28.58
CA GLU A 92 -4.19 -2.93 -29.49
C GLU A 92 -5.36 -2.39 -30.33
N SER A 93 -6.30 -1.67 -29.69
CA SER A 93 -7.41 -1.05 -30.40
C SER A 93 -6.96 0.01 -31.39
N GLN A 94 -5.92 0.80 -31.06
CA GLN A 94 -5.36 1.81 -31.95
C GLN A 94 -4.71 1.16 -33.17
N GLU A 95 -3.92 0.10 -32.98
CA GLU A 95 -3.33 -0.64 -34.09
C GLU A 95 -4.39 -1.19 -35.05
N GLU A 96 -5.47 -1.76 -34.53
CA GLU A 96 -6.58 -2.25 -35.34
C GLU A 96 -7.28 -1.13 -36.11
N ILE A 97 -7.50 0.03 -35.48
CA ILE A 97 -8.05 1.20 -36.18
C ILE A 97 -7.13 1.62 -37.33
N PHE A 98 -5.81 1.65 -37.13
CA PHE A 98 -4.85 1.98 -38.18
C PHE A 98 -4.91 1.01 -39.37
N LYS A 99 -4.97 -0.30 -39.12
CA LYS A 99 -5.11 -1.32 -40.19
C LYS A 99 -6.41 -1.15 -40.97
N ASN A 100 -7.51 -0.92 -40.25
CA ASN A 100 -8.82 -0.69 -40.86
C ASN A 100 -8.83 0.59 -41.71
N MET A 101 -8.19 1.67 -41.22
CA MET A 101 -8.04 2.90 -41.99
C MET A 101 -7.22 2.71 -43.27
N ALA A 102 -6.11 1.97 -43.21
CA ALA A 102 -5.31 1.67 -44.40
C ALA A 102 -6.14 0.92 -45.46
N THR A 103 -6.90 -0.10 -45.02
CA THR A 103 -7.81 -0.86 -45.89
C THR A 103 -8.90 0.05 -46.49
N LEU A 104 -9.48 0.94 -45.69
CA LEU A 104 -10.47 1.91 -46.16
C LEU A 104 -9.88 2.82 -47.25
N VAL A 105 -8.66 3.33 -47.05
CA VAL A 105 -7.97 4.17 -48.04
C VAL A 105 -7.76 3.41 -49.34
N GLU A 106 -7.30 2.16 -49.29
CA GLU A 106 -7.13 1.33 -50.50
C GLU A 106 -8.44 1.11 -51.25
N THR A 107 -9.52 0.82 -50.52
CA THR A 107 -10.84 0.60 -51.12
C THR A 107 -11.39 1.87 -51.77
N VAL A 108 -11.21 3.05 -51.14
CA VAL A 108 -11.59 4.35 -51.73
C VAL A 108 -10.85 4.58 -53.04
N HIS A 109 -9.52 4.43 -53.07
CA HIS A 109 -8.75 4.57 -54.31
C HIS A 109 -9.20 3.61 -55.41
N LYS A 110 -9.61 2.38 -55.05
CA LYS A 110 -10.15 1.41 -56.01
C LYS A 110 -11.49 1.88 -56.59
N VAL A 111 -12.37 2.41 -55.75
CA VAL A 111 -13.67 2.96 -56.18
C VAL A 111 -13.47 4.16 -57.11
N GLU A 112 -12.53 5.05 -56.80
CA GLU A 112 -12.21 6.21 -57.65
C GLU A 112 -11.72 5.80 -59.04
N ARG A 113 -10.81 4.82 -59.11
CA ARG A 113 -10.36 4.28 -60.40
C ARG A 113 -11.51 3.67 -61.21
N LEU A 114 -12.36 2.87 -60.58
CA LEU A 114 -13.52 2.27 -61.25
C LEU A 114 -14.51 3.33 -61.75
N LYS A 115 -14.72 4.39 -60.96
CA LYS A 115 -15.55 5.53 -61.36
C LYS A 115 -14.98 6.22 -62.60
N ALA A 116 -13.68 6.50 -62.63
CA ALA A 116 -13.04 7.12 -63.79
C ALA A 116 -13.18 6.27 -65.06
N THR A 117 -12.94 4.95 -64.97
CA THR A 117 -13.13 4.02 -66.10
C THR A 117 -14.58 4.00 -66.59
N LEU A 118 -15.56 4.06 -65.68
CA LEU A 118 -16.97 4.12 -66.05
C LEU A 118 -17.31 5.43 -66.78
N GLU A 119 -16.79 6.56 -66.32
CA GLU A 119 -16.97 7.88 -66.96
C GLU A 119 -16.39 7.90 -68.39
N GLU A 120 -15.21 7.30 -68.61
CA GLU A 120 -14.62 7.13 -69.96
C GLU A 120 -15.48 6.25 -70.89
N HIS A 121 -16.02 5.14 -70.39
CA HIS A 121 -16.93 4.29 -71.16
C HIS A 121 -18.25 5.00 -71.53
N LEU A 122 -18.78 5.83 -70.63
CA LEU A 122 -19.98 6.64 -70.90
C LEU A 122 -19.70 7.74 -71.93
N ALA A 123 -18.54 8.41 -71.86
CA ALA A 123 -18.14 9.43 -72.83
C ALA A 123 -17.93 8.84 -74.24
N SER A 124 -17.27 7.69 -74.35
CA SER A 124 -17.01 7.00 -75.63
C SER A 124 -18.30 6.46 -76.28
N SER A 125 -19.25 5.93 -75.50
CA SER A 125 -20.57 5.48 -75.99
C SER A 125 -21.53 6.61 -76.36
N GLY A 126 -21.37 7.82 -75.80
CA GLY A 126 -22.12 9.01 -76.17
C GLY A 126 -21.69 9.65 -77.51
N SER A 127 -20.39 9.55 -77.85
CA SER A 127 -19.83 10.13 -79.09
C SER A 127 -20.29 9.42 -80.38
N THR A 128 -20.59 8.12 -80.31
CA THR A 128 -21.00 7.31 -81.47
C THR A 128 -22.43 7.57 -81.94
N LYS A 129 -23.27 8.24 -81.13
CA LYS A 129 -24.65 8.61 -81.54
C LYS A 129 -24.75 9.92 -82.31
N LYS A 130 -23.71 10.77 -82.37
CA LYS A 130 -23.75 12.06 -83.10
C LYS A 130 -23.22 12.02 -84.54
N SER A 131 -22.70 10.90 -85.02
CA SER A 131 -22.15 10.75 -86.39
C SER A 131 -23.10 10.07 -87.39
N LYS A 132 -24.42 10.06 -87.12
CA LYS A 132 -25.46 9.66 -88.08
C LYS A 132 -26.51 10.77 -88.17
N ARG A 133 -26.19 11.85 -88.88
CA ARG A 133 -27.18 12.80 -89.40
C ARG A 133 -26.63 13.46 -90.64
#